data_AF-A0A6J6TFB8-F1
#
_entry.id   AF-A0A6J6TFB8-F1
#
_cell.length_a   1.000
_cell.length_b   1.000
_cell.length_c   1.000
_cell.angle_alpha   90.00
_cell.angle_beta   90.00
_cell.angle_gamma   90.00
#
_symmetry.space_group_name_H-M   'P 1'
#
loop_
_entity.id
_entity.type
_entity.pdbx_description
1 polymer ?
#
loop_
_entity_poly.entity_id
_entity_poly.type
_entity_poly.pdbx_seq_one_letter_code
_entity_poly.pdbx_strand_id
1 'polypeptide(L)'
;MHCTEQQGALLPWHEALPHFKLDFTPSSGDELQTEYLVPRDRAVGLLRELEALAPRIHPLLHVSEIRTMCADDLWLSGAYGRDTVGIHFTWKKVPEALGLLPEVDALLGPAGGRPHWGKLYDTGASRLADRYPRFDDFARLAGEFDPTGKFRNPAIDALLGSRSVHHDPH
;
A
#
# COMPACT_ATOMS: atom_id res chain seq x y z
N MET A 1 14.83 17.75 16.38
CA MET A 1 13.47 18.34 16.39
C MET A 1 13.11 18.64 14.93
N HIS A 2 12.63 17.63 14.20
CA HIS A 2 12.51 17.67 12.73
C HIS A 2 11.08 17.53 12.21
N CYS A 3 10.13 17.30 13.11
CA CYS A 3 8.71 17.30 12.78
C CYS A 3 8.22 18.72 12.52
N THR A 4 7.17 18.84 11.72
CA THR A 4 6.39 20.08 11.60
C THR A 4 5.86 20.49 12.96
N GLU A 5 5.67 21.79 13.16
CA GLU A 5 5.16 22.30 14.43
C GLU A 5 3.67 21.91 14.57
N GLN A 6 3.33 21.32 15.71
CA GLN A 6 2.01 20.75 16.01
C GLN A 6 1.34 21.57 17.14
N GLN A 7 0.17 21.14 17.63
CA GLN A 7 -0.57 21.76 18.75
C GLN A 7 -1.32 23.07 18.39
N GLY A 8 -1.85 23.16 17.17
CA GLY A 8 -2.77 24.25 16.78
C GLY A 8 -2.09 25.53 16.30
N ALA A 9 -0.79 25.47 15.98
CA ALA A 9 -0.09 26.54 15.29
C ALA A 9 -0.75 26.84 13.93
N LEU A 10 -0.96 28.12 13.63
CA LEU A 10 -1.46 28.56 12.32
C LEU A 10 -0.30 28.67 11.34
N LEU A 11 -0.08 27.61 10.57
CA LEU A 11 0.99 27.53 9.57
C LEU A 11 0.41 27.52 8.15
N PRO A 12 1.18 27.94 7.14
CA PRO A 12 0.86 27.64 5.75
C PRO A 12 0.61 26.14 5.56
N TRP A 13 -0.34 25.77 4.71
CA TRP A 13 -0.75 24.37 4.53
C TRP A 13 0.43 23.42 4.23
N HIS A 14 1.44 23.88 3.48
CA HIS A 14 2.60 23.07 3.10
C HIS A 14 3.62 22.86 4.24
N GLU A 15 3.51 23.65 5.31
CA GLU A 15 4.30 23.49 6.54
C GLU A 15 3.49 22.78 7.64
N ALA A 16 2.18 22.63 7.45
CA ALA A 16 1.27 21.99 8.40
C ALA A 16 0.94 20.52 8.05
N LEU A 17 0.72 20.22 6.76
CA LEU A 17 0.26 18.90 6.32
C LEU A 17 1.34 17.80 6.41
N PRO A 18 2.60 18.03 6.00
CA PRO A 18 3.64 17.02 6.16
C PRO A 18 3.95 16.77 7.63
N HIS A 19 4.30 15.54 8.01
CA HIS A 19 4.80 15.26 9.36
C HIS A 19 6.22 15.80 9.61
N PHE A 20 7.00 15.98 8.55
CA PHE A 20 8.39 16.44 8.62
C PHE A 20 8.56 17.76 7.88
N LYS A 21 9.39 18.65 8.43
CA LYS A 21 9.73 19.91 7.76
C LYS A 21 10.42 19.61 6.42
N LEU A 22 10.13 20.40 5.40
CA LEU A 22 10.67 20.19 4.04
C LEU A 22 12.20 20.22 3.98
N ASP A 23 12.84 21.02 4.84
CA ASP A 23 14.30 21.15 4.92
C ASP A 23 14.97 19.97 5.65
N PHE A 24 14.19 18.97 6.08
CA PHE A 24 14.67 17.76 6.72
C PHE A 24 14.56 16.56 5.79
N THR A 25 15.66 15.83 5.62
CA THR A 25 15.68 14.55 4.91
C THR A 25 15.34 13.43 5.88
N PRO A 26 14.11 12.86 5.88
CA PRO A 26 13.66 12.03 6.99
C PRO A 26 14.20 10.60 6.96
N SER A 27 14.64 10.13 5.79
CA SER A 27 15.12 8.77 5.63
C SER A 27 16.62 8.69 5.91
N SER A 28 17.00 8.15 7.07
CA SER A 28 18.33 7.56 7.23
C SER A 28 18.54 6.30 6.36
N GLY A 29 17.49 5.84 5.65
CA GLY A 29 17.53 4.64 4.79
C GLY A 29 17.55 3.32 5.57
N ASP A 30 17.37 3.40 6.89
CA ASP A 30 17.46 2.27 7.82
C ASP A 30 16.09 1.82 8.36
N GLU A 31 15.07 1.89 7.50
CA GLU A 31 13.71 1.46 7.82
C GLU A 31 13.10 0.67 6.66
N LEU A 32 12.10 -0.13 6.97
CA LEU A 32 11.25 -0.83 6.01
C LEU A 32 9.83 -0.34 6.19
N GLN A 33 9.04 -0.29 5.11
CA GLN A 33 7.67 0.20 5.18
C GLN A 33 6.69 -0.78 4.53
N THR A 34 5.54 -0.94 5.16
CA THR A 34 4.37 -1.68 4.64
C THR A 34 3.13 -0.83 4.85
N GLU A 35 2.22 -0.83 3.89
CA GLU A 35 0.91 -0.22 4.07
C GLU A 35 -0.15 -1.02 3.33
N TYR A 36 -1.27 -1.26 4.01
CA TYR A 36 -2.47 -1.84 3.41
C TYR A 36 -3.61 -0.84 3.44
N LEU A 37 -4.25 -0.68 2.28
CA LEU A 37 -5.40 0.17 2.06
C LEU A 37 -6.67 -0.68 2.10
N VAL A 38 -7.44 -0.55 3.19
CA VAL A 38 -8.62 -1.37 3.49
C VAL A 38 -9.92 -0.57 3.36
N PRO A 39 -11.07 -1.20 3.08
CA PRO A 39 -12.37 -0.53 3.13
C PRO A 39 -12.61 0.16 4.48
N ARG A 40 -13.02 1.43 4.48
CA ARG A 40 -13.20 2.22 5.71
C ARG A 40 -14.22 1.59 6.67
N ASP A 41 -15.28 1.00 6.14
CA ASP A 41 -16.34 0.32 6.89
C ASP A 41 -15.85 -0.95 7.62
N ARG A 42 -14.73 -1.54 7.19
CA ARG A 42 -14.12 -2.72 7.81
C ARG A 42 -12.96 -2.40 8.75
N ALA A 43 -12.45 -1.17 8.73
CA ALA A 43 -11.20 -0.80 9.36
C ALA A 43 -11.15 -1.12 10.86
N VAL A 44 -12.21 -0.81 11.61
CA VAL A 44 -12.25 -1.06 13.07
C VAL A 44 -12.17 -2.55 13.40
N GLY A 45 -12.84 -3.41 12.63
CA GLY A 45 -12.77 -4.86 12.81
C GLY A 45 -11.36 -5.38 12.55
N LEU A 46 -10.75 -4.94 11.45
CA LEU A 46 -9.40 -5.35 11.07
C LEU A 46 -8.33 -4.87 12.06
N LEU A 47 -8.48 -3.67 12.64
CA LEU A 47 -7.58 -3.19 13.69
C LEU A 47 -7.66 -4.05 14.95
N ARG A 48 -8.85 -4.53 15.33
CA ARG A 48 -9.02 -5.47 16.45
C ARG A 48 -8.42 -6.85 16.14
N GLU A 49 -8.56 -7.33 14.91
CA GLU A 49 -7.92 -8.58 14.49
C GLU A 49 -6.38 -8.46 14.52
N LEU A 50 -5.85 -7.30 14.11
CA LEU A 50 -4.41 -7.00 14.20
C LEU A 50 -3.88 -6.97 15.64
N GLU A 51 -4.71 -6.73 16.66
CA GLU A 51 -4.29 -6.79 18.07
C GLU A 51 -3.73 -8.18 18.43
N ALA A 52 -4.22 -9.26 17.80
CA ALA A 52 -3.69 -10.61 18.00
C ALA A 52 -2.22 -10.74 17.53
N LEU A 53 -1.79 -9.93 16.56
CA LEU A 53 -0.41 -9.88 16.07
C LEU A 53 0.43 -8.84 16.82
N ALA A 54 -0.17 -7.97 17.63
CA ALA A 54 0.50 -6.86 18.30
C ALA A 54 1.75 -7.27 19.13
N PRO A 55 1.76 -8.38 19.89
CA PRO A 55 2.96 -8.81 20.63
C PRO A 55 4.18 -9.09 19.74
N ARG A 56 3.95 -9.43 18.47
CA ARG A 56 5.00 -9.71 17.47
C ARG A 56 5.33 -8.48 16.63
N ILE A 57 4.33 -7.66 16.32
CA ILE A 57 4.49 -6.40 15.57
C ILE A 57 5.25 -5.36 16.40
N HIS A 58 4.82 -5.11 17.64
CA HIS A 58 5.29 -3.98 18.44
C HIS A 58 6.82 -3.95 18.65
N PRO A 59 7.51 -5.06 18.96
CA PRO A 59 8.96 -5.05 19.12
C PRO A 59 9.73 -4.67 17.85
N LEU A 60 9.12 -4.86 16.67
CA LEU A 60 9.73 -4.67 15.35
C LEU A 60 9.36 -3.31 14.72
N LEU A 61 8.46 -2.56 15.34
CA LEU A 61 7.89 -1.34 14.80
C LEU A 61 8.65 -0.10 15.29
N HIS A 62 8.87 0.87 14.41
CA HIS A 62 9.17 2.25 14.78
C HIS A 62 7.88 3.01 15.09
N VAL A 63 6.92 2.94 14.18
CA VAL A 63 5.60 3.57 14.30
C VAL A 63 4.59 2.88 13.39
N SER A 64 3.31 2.91 13.78
CA SER A 64 2.19 2.65 12.88
C SER A 64 1.36 3.91 12.75
N GLU A 65 0.88 4.17 11.53
CA GLU A 65 0.10 5.35 11.20
C GLU A 65 -1.21 4.90 10.55
N ILE A 66 -2.33 5.43 11.06
CA ILE A 66 -3.66 5.16 10.52
C ILE A 66 -4.17 6.43 9.85
N ARG A 67 -4.54 6.33 8.59
CA ARG A 67 -5.03 7.47 7.78
C ARG A 67 -6.30 7.11 7.03
N THR A 68 -7.06 8.13 6.66
CA THR A 68 -8.23 7.98 5.80
C THR A 68 -8.01 8.62 4.44
N MET A 69 -8.52 7.99 3.39
CA MET A 69 -8.56 8.52 2.03
C MET A 69 -9.99 8.44 1.52
N CYS A 70 -10.40 9.44 0.74
CA CYS A 70 -11.64 9.38 -0.03
C CYS A 70 -11.50 8.41 -1.21
N ALA A 71 -12.62 7.89 -1.69
CA ALA A 71 -12.66 7.16 -2.95
C ALA A 71 -12.08 7.98 -4.11
N ASP A 72 -11.40 7.31 -5.04
CA ASP A 72 -10.98 7.87 -6.33
C ASP A 72 -11.37 6.96 -7.51
N ASP A 73 -11.09 7.42 -8.71
CA ASP A 73 -11.37 6.74 -9.99
C ASP A 73 -10.09 6.24 -10.71
N LEU A 74 -8.93 6.34 -10.06
CA LEU A 74 -7.66 5.87 -10.60
C LEU A 74 -7.59 4.34 -10.51
N TRP A 75 -7.57 3.64 -11.65
CA TRP A 75 -7.78 2.18 -11.73
C TRP A 75 -6.87 1.33 -10.82
N LEU A 76 -5.64 1.78 -10.60
CA LEU A 76 -4.65 1.10 -9.76
C LEU A 76 -4.48 1.74 -8.36
N SER A 77 -5.32 2.70 -7.98
CA SER A 77 -5.26 3.27 -6.63
C SER A 77 -5.76 2.28 -5.59
N GLY A 78 -5.08 2.26 -4.43
CA GLY A 78 -5.57 1.53 -3.26
C GLY A 78 -6.97 2.00 -2.81
N ALA A 79 -7.34 3.26 -3.11
CA ALA A 79 -8.63 3.86 -2.82
C ALA A 79 -9.65 3.81 -3.97
N TYR A 80 -9.34 3.09 -5.07
CA TYR A 80 -10.24 2.99 -6.23
C TYR A 80 -11.64 2.53 -5.82
N GLY A 81 -12.64 3.37 -6.12
CA GLY A 81 -14.06 3.12 -5.97
C GLY A 81 -14.58 3.02 -4.53
N ARG A 82 -13.77 3.34 -3.51
CA ARG A 82 -14.20 3.23 -2.11
C ARG A 82 -13.43 4.11 -1.14
N ASP A 83 -14.16 4.63 -0.16
CA ASP A 83 -13.57 5.24 1.01
C ASP A 83 -12.69 4.24 1.77
N THR A 84 -11.49 4.68 2.10
CA THR A 84 -10.39 3.79 2.46
C THR A 84 -9.69 4.24 3.74
N VAL A 85 -9.16 3.28 4.49
CA VAL A 85 -8.23 3.48 5.59
C VAL A 85 -6.89 2.87 5.22
N GLY A 86 -5.81 3.65 5.33
CA GLY A 86 -4.44 3.18 5.24
C GLY A 86 -3.95 2.74 6.61
N ILE A 87 -3.52 1.49 6.73
CA ILE A 87 -2.84 0.94 7.90
C ILE A 87 -1.36 0.83 7.53
N HIS A 88 -0.56 1.80 7.97
CA HIS A 88 0.86 1.91 7.66
C HIS A 88 1.71 1.41 8.83
N PHE A 89 2.81 0.76 8.50
CA PHE A 89 3.83 0.28 9.41
C PHE A 89 5.20 0.75 8.93
N THR A 90 5.93 1.45 9.80
CA THR A 90 7.37 1.66 9.65
C THR A 90 8.08 0.69 10.57
N TRP A 91 8.83 -0.25 9.99
CA TRP A 91 9.55 -1.30 10.70
C TRP A 91 11.02 -0.96 10.89
N LYS A 92 11.60 -1.50 11.95
CA LYS A 92 13.06 -1.66 12.07
C LYS A 92 13.56 -2.52 10.91
N LYS A 93 14.72 -2.19 10.35
CA LYS A 93 15.32 -2.91 9.22
C LYS A 93 15.99 -4.22 9.67
N VAL A 94 15.17 -5.19 10.08
CA VAL A 94 15.58 -6.52 10.55
C VAL A 94 14.81 -7.63 9.82
N PRO A 95 15.39 -8.83 9.61
CA PRO A 95 14.74 -9.91 8.87
C PRO A 95 13.39 -10.35 9.47
N GLU A 96 13.22 -10.24 10.78
CA GLU A 96 12.00 -10.60 11.50
C GLU A 96 10.80 -9.76 11.05
N ALA A 97 11.03 -8.50 10.66
CA ALA A 97 9.98 -7.64 10.12
C ALA A 97 9.45 -8.15 8.78
N LEU A 98 10.33 -8.69 7.92
CA LEU A 98 9.93 -9.30 6.65
C LEU A 98 9.10 -10.57 6.87
N GLY A 99 9.40 -11.31 7.93
CA GLY A 99 8.64 -12.51 8.32
C GLY A 99 7.18 -12.24 8.71
N LEU A 100 6.81 -10.98 9.02
CA LEU A 100 5.42 -10.61 9.33
C LEU A 100 4.59 -10.25 8.10
N LEU A 101 5.20 -9.96 6.95
CA LEU A 101 4.46 -9.55 5.75
C LEU A 101 3.41 -10.57 5.28
N PRO A 102 3.68 -11.89 5.27
CA PRO A 102 2.69 -12.89 4.89
C PRO A 102 1.48 -12.92 5.83
N GLU A 103 1.69 -12.68 7.13
CA GLU A 103 0.63 -12.70 8.13
C GLU A 103 -0.25 -11.45 8.05
N VAL A 104 0.37 -10.29 7.82
CA VAL A 104 -0.35 -9.05 7.55
C VAL A 104 -1.18 -9.18 6.26
N ASP A 105 -0.61 -9.76 5.19
CA ASP A 105 -1.37 -10.01 3.94
C ASP A 105 -2.52 -11.00 4.15
N ALA A 106 -2.28 -12.08 4.90
CA ALA A 106 -3.29 -13.11 5.17
C ALA A 106 -4.49 -12.56 5.95
N LEU A 107 -4.26 -11.58 6.83
CA LEU A 107 -5.32 -10.92 7.60
C LEU A 107 -6.03 -9.84 6.76
N LEU A 108 -5.28 -8.89 6.18
CA LEU A 108 -5.87 -7.71 5.56
C LEU A 108 -6.30 -7.95 4.10
N GLY A 109 -5.61 -8.82 3.38
CA GLY A 109 -5.85 -9.11 1.96
C GLY A 109 -7.26 -9.64 1.68
N PRO A 110 -7.71 -10.73 2.33
CA PRO A 110 -9.06 -11.28 2.13
C PRO A 110 -10.18 -10.31 2.49
N ALA A 111 -9.92 -9.36 3.40
CA ALA A 111 -10.87 -8.31 3.75
C ALA A 111 -11.00 -7.22 2.68
N GLY A 112 -10.30 -7.37 1.56
CA GLY A 112 -10.25 -6.43 0.46
C GLY A 112 -9.08 -5.46 0.54
N GLY A 113 -8.09 -5.69 1.42
CA GLY A 113 -6.91 -4.84 1.57
C GLY A 113 -6.03 -4.84 0.33
N ARG A 114 -5.65 -3.66 -0.15
CA ARG A 114 -4.72 -3.47 -1.27
C ARG A 114 -3.37 -3.00 -0.72
N PRO A 115 -2.25 -3.68 -0.98
CA PRO A 115 -0.96 -3.19 -0.54
C PRO A 115 -0.58 -1.92 -1.32
N HIS A 116 0.13 -1.00 -0.66
CA HIS A 116 0.68 0.18 -1.30
C HIS A 116 1.83 -0.21 -2.26
N TRP A 117 1.71 0.15 -3.54
CA TRP A 117 2.67 -0.25 -4.60
C TRP A 117 4.13 0.07 -4.32
N GLY A 118 4.40 1.21 -3.67
CA GLY A 118 5.75 1.66 -3.32
C GLY A 118 6.32 1.12 -2.00
N LYS A 119 5.68 0.13 -1.38
CA LYS A 119 6.05 -0.42 -0.05
C LYS A 119 6.17 -1.95 -0.11
N LEU A 120 6.65 -2.56 0.96
CA LEU A 120 6.79 -4.01 1.06
C LEU A 120 5.44 -4.69 1.29
N TYR A 121 5.20 -5.77 0.57
CA TYR A 121 4.05 -6.66 0.69
C TYR A 121 4.42 -8.07 0.21
N ASP A 122 3.63 -9.08 0.62
CA ASP A 122 3.83 -10.49 0.24
C ASP A 122 2.67 -11.03 -0.62
N THR A 123 1.94 -10.14 -1.31
CA THR A 123 0.89 -10.54 -2.23
C THR A 123 1.47 -10.97 -3.58
N GLY A 124 1.21 -12.22 -3.99
CA GLY A 124 1.57 -12.72 -5.32
C GLY A 124 0.83 -12.01 -6.47
N ALA A 125 1.46 -11.96 -7.65
CA ALA A 125 1.00 -11.17 -8.81
C ALA A 125 -0.48 -11.38 -9.21
N SER A 126 -0.92 -12.63 -9.37
CA SER A 126 -2.32 -12.93 -9.72
C SER A 126 -3.31 -12.43 -8.66
N ARG A 127 -3.04 -12.72 -7.37
CA ARG A 127 -3.88 -12.23 -6.28
C ARG A 127 -3.89 -10.71 -6.18
N LEU A 128 -2.77 -10.07 -6.52
CA LEU A 128 -2.66 -8.62 -6.52
C LEU A 128 -3.50 -8.02 -7.64
N ALA A 129 -3.43 -8.55 -8.87
CA ALA A 129 -4.28 -8.17 -9.98
C ALA A 129 -5.79 -8.30 -9.63
N ASP A 130 -6.17 -9.39 -8.97
CA ASP A 130 -7.56 -9.64 -8.54
C ASP A 130 -8.12 -8.60 -7.56
N ARG A 131 -7.26 -7.87 -6.84
CA ARG A 131 -7.69 -6.81 -5.91
C ARG A 131 -8.10 -5.51 -6.62
N TYR A 132 -7.82 -5.38 -7.92
CA TYR A 132 -8.09 -4.18 -8.70
C TYR A 132 -9.17 -4.45 -9.77
N PRO A 133 -10.41 -3.94 -9.60
CA PRO A 133 -11.51 -4.23 -10.52
C PRO A 133 -11.27 -3.82 -11.98
N ARG A 134 -10.40 -2.84 -12.21
CA ARG A 134 -10.05 -2.32 -13.54
C ARG A 134 -8.66 -2.77 -14.00
N PHE A 135 -8.12 -3.84 -13.42
CA PHE A 135 -6.79 -4.32 -13.76
C PHE A 135 -6.68 -4.72 -15.25
N ASP A 136 -7.69 -5.39 -15.80
CA ASP A 136 -7.67 -5.82 -17.21
C ASP A 136 -7.69 -4.63 -18.18
N ASP A 137 -8.41 -3.57 -17.83
CA ASP A 137 -8.40 -2.33 -18.60
C ASP A 137 -7.04 -1.64 -18.55
N PHE A 138 -6.39 -1.65 -17.39
CA PHE A 138 -5.00 -1.18 -17.27
C PHE A 138 -4.05 -2.04 -18.11
N ALA A 139 -4.17 -3.37 -18.06
CA ALA A 139 -3.31 -4.27 -18.81
C ALA A 139 -3.45 -4.06 -20.33
N ARG A 140 -4.68 -3.86 -20.82
CA ARG A 140 -4.96 -3.50 -22.21
C ARG A 140 -4.35 -2.15 -22.58
N LEU A 141 -4.53 -1.13 -21.76
CA LEU A 141 -3.95 0.20 -21.97
C LEU A 141 -2.42 0.15 -22.01
N ALA A 142 -1.79 -0.61 -21.10
CA ALA A 142 -0.35 -0.81 -21.07
C ALA A 142 0.16 -1.56 -22.32
N GLY A 143 -0.64 -2.47 -22.89
CA GLY A 143 -0.34 -3.13 -24.17
C GLY A 143 -0.45 -2.20 -25.37
N GLU A 144 -1.39 -1.25 -25.35
CA GLU A 144 -1.57 -0.25 -26.41
C GLU A 144 -0.43 0.78 -26.44
N PHE A 145 -0.05 1.31 -25.27
CA PHE A 145 0.95 2.38 -25.16
C PHE A 145 2.40 1.88 -25.02
N ASP A 146 2.60 0.64 -24.60
CA ASP A 146 3.92 0.01 -24.49
C ASP A 146 3.91 -1.43 -25.04
N PRO A 147 3.69 -1.60 -26.36
CA PRO A 147 3.54 -2.91 -26.98
C PRO A 147 4.81 -3.76 -26.93
N THR A 148 5.99 -3.13 -26.83
CA THR A 148 7.28 -3.81 -26.72
C THR A 148 7.77 -3.93 -25.27
N GLY A 149 7.00 -3.47 -24.29
CA GLY A 149 7.33 -3.61 -22.87
C GLY A 149 8.56 -2.81 -22.41
N LYS A 150 8.86 -1.67 -23.03
CA LYS A 150 10.03 -0.83 -22.72
C LYS A 150 10.06 -0.36 -21.27
N PHE A 151 8.90 -0.16 -20.65
CA PHE A 151 8.77 0.34 -19.27
C PHE A 151 8.49 -0.79 -18.26
N ARG A 152 8.57 -2.05 -18.69
CA ARG A 152 8.29 -3.20 -17.84
C ARG A 152 9.57 -3.75 -17.24
N ASN A 153 9.43 -4.22 -16.00
CA ASN A 153 10.44 -4.99 -15.30
C ASN A 153 9.84 -6.36 -14.94
N PRO A 154 10.62 -7.32 -14.40
CA PRO A 154 10.11 -8.65 -14.09
C PRO A 154 8.87 -8.66 -13.18
N ALA A 155 8.74 -7.70 -12.26
CA ALA A 155 7.57 -7.60 -11.39
C ALA A 155 6.32 -7.15 -12.15
N ILE A 156 6.46 -6.17 -13.04
CA ILE A 156 5.38 -5.71 -13.92
C ILE A 156 5.02 -6.78 -14.94
N ASP A 157 6.00 -7.51 -15.49
CA ASP A 157 5.73 -8.62 -16.42
C ASP A 157 4.98 -9.76 -15.72
N ALA A 158 5.35 -10.12 -14.49
CA ALA A 158 4.60 -11.10 -13.71
C ALA A 158 3.16 -10.62 -13.44
N LEU A 159 2.97 -9.33 -13.14
CA LEU A 159 1.67 -8.74 -12.87
C LEU A 159 0.77 -8.74 -14.12
N LEU A 160 1.28 -8.23 -15.25
CA LEU A 160 0.55 -8.18 -16.53
C LEU A 160 0.34 -9.55 -17.15
N GLY A 161 1.29 -10.48 -16.96
CA GLY A 161 1.21 -11.86 -17.43
C GLY A 161 0.36 -12.79 -16.56
N SER A 162 -0.01 -12.35 -15.35
CA SER A 162 -0.81 -13.15 -14.41
C SER A 162 -2.24 -13.44 -14.88
N ARG A 163 -2.70 -12.70 -15.89
CA ARG A 163 -3.98 -12.91 -16.57
C ARG A 163 -3.70 -13.24 -18.02
N SER A 164 -3.54 -14.53 -18.30
CA SER A 164 -3.45 -15.01 -19.67
C SER A 164 -4.69 -14.57 -20.44
N VAL A 165 -4.47 -13.87 -21.56
CA VAL A 165 -5.48 -13.37 -22.48
C VAL A 165 -6.39 -14.52 -22.90
N HIS A 166 -7.63 -14.56 -22.39
CA HIS A 166 -8.69 -15.28 -23.10
C HIS A 166 -8.99 -14.45 -24.34
N HIS A 167 -8.29 -14.76 -25.43
CA HIS A 167 -8.65 -14.28 -26.74
C HIS A 167 -9.91 -15.05 -27.14
N ASP A 168 -11.09 -14.47 -26.91
CA ASP A 168 -12.29 -14.92 -27.60
C ASP A 168 -12.18 -14.43 -29.05
N PRO A 169 -12.17 -15.34 -30.06
CA PRO A 169 -12.29 -14.95 -31.45
C PRO A 169 -13.78 -14.76 -31.76
N HIS A 170 -14.19 -13.52 -31.95
CA HIS A 170 -15.43 -13.18 -32.68
C HIS A 170 -15.07 -12.42 -33.94
#